data_AF-A0A699WHV0-F1
#
_entry.id   AF-A0A699WHV0-F1
#
_cell.length_a   1.000
_cell.length_b   1.000
_cell.length_c   1.000
_cell.angle_alpha   90.00
_cell.angle_beta   90.00
_cell.angle_gamma   90.00
#
_symmetry.space_group_name_H-M   'P 1'
#
loop_
_entity.id
_entity.type
_entity.pdbx_description
1 polymer ?
#
loop_
_entity_poly.entity_id
_entity_poly.type
_entity_poly.pdbx_seq_one_letter_code
_entity_poly.pdbx_strand_id
1 'polypeptide(L)'
;RKPQTESQAMKNMILYLKNVGGFKMDYFKGMSYDDIRPNFDAKFNSNVAFLLKIKERIEEEENRELQKLNETPAERAAKRRKLDEDVEELKRHL
;
A
#
# COMPACT_ATOMS: atom_id res chain seq x y z
N ARG A 1 12.85 24.00 -19.38
CA ARG A 1 11.87 22.90 -19.54
C ARG A 1 10.61 23.53 -20.14
N LYS A 2 10.20 23.20 -21.37
CA LYS A 2 8.96 23.77 -21.95
C LYS A 2 7.78 23.44 -21.00
N PRO A 3 6.80 24.33 -20.82
CA PRO A 3 5.55 23.95 -20.19
C PRO A 3 4.98 22.79 -21.01
N GLN A 4 4.71 21.64 -20.38
CA GLN A 4 3.93 20.61 -21.03
C GLN A 4 2.59 21.25 -21.39
N THR A 5 2.26 21.29 -22.68
CA THR A 5 0.95 21.75 -23.13
C THR A 5 -0.12 20.81 -22.56
N GLU A 6 -1.31 21.33 -22.25
CA GLU A 6 -2.42 20.54 -21.68
C GLU A 6 -2.72 19.29 -22.50
N SER A 7 -2.56 19.35 -23.83
CA SER A 7 -2.69 18.18 -24.72
C SER A 7 -1.71 17.05 -24.38
N GLN A 8 -0.46 17.35 -24.00
CA GLN A 8 0.50 16.34 -23.59
C GLN A 8 0.15 15.75 -22.21
N ALA A 9 -0.26 16.60 -21.26
CA ALA A 9 -0.72 16.15 -19.95
C ALA A 9 -1.93 15.22 -20.09
N MET A 10 -2.91 15.60 -20.90
CA MET A 10 -4.10 14.82 -21.21
C MET A 10 -3.75 13.45 -21.81
N LYS A 11 -2.84 13.38 -22.79
CA LYS A 11 -2.37 12.11 -23.37
C LYS A 11 -1.75 11.19 -22.31
N ASN A 12 -0.95 11.76 -21.40
CA ASN A 12 -0.33 10.99 -20.32
C ASN A 12 -1.38 10.46 -19.34
N MET A 13 -2.38 11.27 -18.99
CA MET A 13 -3.50 10.85 -18.12
C MET A 13 -4.32 9.72 -18.75
N ILE A 14 -4.67 9.84 -20.03
CA ILE A 14 -5.41 8.79 -20.77
C ILE A 14 -4.60 7.49 -20.81
N LEU A 15 -3.31 7.58 -21.12
CA LEU A 15 -2.44 6.39 -21.17
C LEU A 15 -2.34 5.72 -19.79
N TYR A 16 -2.21 6.50 -18.72
CA TYR A 16 -2.22 5.99 -17.36
C TYR A 16 -3.54 5.27 -17.04
N LEU A 17 -4.68 5.91 -17.32
CA LEU A 17 -6.00 5.32 -17.09
C LEU A 17 -6.20 4.04 -17.90
N LYS A 18 -5.70 3.97 -19.14
CA LYS A 18 -5.68 2.72 -19.90
C LYS A 18 -4.89 1.62 -19.19
N ASN A 19 -3.67 1.92 -18.75
CA ASN A 19 -2.76 0.91 -18.20
C ASN A 19 -3.17 0.46 -16.79
N VAL A 20 -3.67 1.40 -15.96
CA VAL A 20 -3.90 1.19 -14.52
C VAL A 20 -5.38 0.98 -14.22
N GLY A 21 -6.26 1.65 -14.97
CA GLY A 21 -7.71 1.52 -14.83
C GLY A 21 -8.34 0.57 -15.85
N GLY A 22 -7.61 0.11 -16.87
CA GLY A 22 -8.15 -0.76 -17.93
C GLY A 22 -9.10 -0.04 -18.89
N PHE A 23 -9.12 1.29 -18.90
CA PHE A 23 -10.00 2.06 -19.78
C PHE A 23 -9.62 1.87 -21.25
N LYS A 24 -10.63 1.76 -22.11
CA LYS A 24 -10.41 1.78 -23.56
C LYS A 24 -10.11 3.21 -24.03
N MET A 25 -9.30 3.36 -25.07
CA MET A 25 -8.93 4.68 -25.60
C MET A 25 -10.10 5.44 -26.24
N ASP A 26 -11.08 4.71 -26.77
CA ASP A 26 -12.29 5.27 -27.41
C ASP A 26 -13.21 5.97 -26.41
N TYR A 27 -13.20 5.54 -25.14
CA TYR A 27 -13.92 6.20 -24.05
C TYR A 27 -13.62 7.70 -24.01
N PHE A 28 -12.35 8.09 -24.14
CA PHE A 28 -11.90 9.47 -24.03
C PHE A 28 -12.07 10.32 -25.31
N LYS A 29 -12.66 9.79 -26.38
CA LYS A 29 -12.86 10.55 -27.62
C LYS A 29 -13.85 11.69 -27.38
N GLY A 30 -13.40 12.93 -27.64
CA GLY A 30 -14.23 14.14 -27.49
C GLY A 30 -14.32 14.67 -26.06
N MET A 31 -13.68 14.03 -25.08
CA MET A 31 -13.55 14.59 -23.73
C MET A 31 -12.51 15.71 -23.67
N SER A 32 -12.80 16.73 -22.87
CA SER A 32 -11.85 17.78 -22.53
C SER A 32 -10.88 17.34 -21.43
N TYR A 33 -9.85 18.16 -21.18
CA TYR A 33 -8.95 17.95 -20.05
C TYR A 33 -9.69 17.91 -18.71
N ASP A 34 -10.66 18.81 -18.52
CA ASP A 34 -11.43 18.92 -17.27
C ASP A 34 -12.37 17.74 -17.04
N ASP A 35 -12.81 17.05 -18.10
CA ASP A 35 -13.61 15.81 -17.98
C ASP A 35 -12.75 14.60 -17.58
N ILE A 36 -11.49 14.56 -18.03
CA ILE A 36 -10.57 13.44 -17.82
C ILE A 36 -9.91 13.53 -16.45
N ARG A 37 -9.54 14.76 -16.04
CA ARG A 37 -8.77 15.02 -14.83
C ARG A 37 -9.38 14.40 -13.56
N PRO A 38 -10.69 14.51 -13.27
CA PRO A 38 -11.28 13.90 -12.07
C PRO A 38 -11.10 12.38 -12.00
N ASN A 39 -11.22 11.68 -13.13
CA ASN A 39 -11.02 10.23 -13.20
C ASN A 39 -9.56 9.86 -12.92
N PHE A 40 -8.63 10.62 -13.49
CA PHE A 40 -7.21 10.46 -13.24
C PHE A 40 -6.88 10.71 -11.77
N ASP A 41 -7.31 11.84 -11.20
CA ASP A 41 -7.03 12.23 -9.82
C ASP A 41 -7.57 11.18 -8.84
N ALA A 42 -8.80 10.69 -9.05
CA ALA A 42 -9.39 9.64 -8.22
C ALA A 42 -8.56 8.34 -8.25
N LYS A 43 -8.16 7.88 -9.44
CA LYS A 43 -7.38 6.64 -9.58
C LYS A 43 -5.95 6.81 -9.03
N PHE A 44 -5.33 7.95 -9.32
CA PHE A 44 -3.98 8.27 -8.85
C PHE A 44 -3.94 8.34 -7.32
N ASN A 45 -4.87 9.08 -6.70
CA ASN A 45 -4.93 9.21 -5.24
C ASN A 45 -5.22 7.87 -4.56
N SER A 46 -6.11 7.05 -5.13
CA SER A 46 -6.34 5.69 -4.61
C SER A 46 -5.08 4.83 -4.63
N ASN A 47 -4.26 4.94 -5.69
CA ASN A 47 -3.02 4.19 -5.79
C ASN A 47 -1.95 4.71 -4.83
N VAL A 48 -1.83 6.03 -4.67
CA VAL A 48 -0.93 6.64 -3.68
C VAL A 48 -1.32 6.19 -2.27
N ALA A 49 -2.60 6.23 -1.92
CA ALA A 49 -3.09 5.74 -0.62
C ALA A 49 -2.76 4.26 -0.40
N PHE A 50 -2.93 3.43 -1.43
CA PHE A 50 -2.57 2.00 -1.35
C PHE A 50 -1.06 1.80 -1.14
N LEU A 51 -0.21 2.53 -1.86
CA LEU A 51 1.24 2.45 -1.74
C LEU A 51 1.73 2.91 -0.36
N LEU A 52 1.15 3.98 0.19
CA LEU A 52 1.45 4.43 1.55
C LEU A 52 1.13 3.34 2.58
N LYS A 53 -0.05 2.72 2.47
CA LYS A 53 -0.44 1.61 3.35
C LYS A 53 0.48 0.38 3.25
N ILE A 54 1.05 0.12 2.07
CA ILE A 54 2.03 -0.96 1.90
C ILE A 54 3.35 -0.57 2.58
N LYS A 55 3.82 0.65 2.35
CA LYS A 55 5.06 1.16 2.95
C LYS A 55 5.01 1.12 4.48
N GLU A 56 3.92 1.60 5.08
CA GLU A 56 3.71 1.57 6.53
C GLU A 56 3.74 0.15 7.09
N ARG A 57 3.10 -0.81 6.40
CA ARG A 57 3.12 -2.22 6.83
C ARG A 57 4.52 -2.84 6.79
N ILE A 58 5.29 -2.54 5.74
CA ILE A 58 6.68 -3.02 5.64
C ILE A 58 7.53 -2.43 6.77
N GLU A 59 7.41 -1.13 7.02
CA GLU A 59 8.13 -0.44 8.09
C GLU A 59 7.74 -0.96 9.49
N GLU A 60 6.46 -1.26 9.71
CA GLU A 60 6.00 -1.91 10.95
C GLU A 60 6.58 -3.32 11.12
N GLU A 61 6.61 -4.11 10.05
CA GLU A 61 7.16 -5.48 10.07
C GLU A 61 8.67 -5.46 10.34
N GLU A 62 9.42 -4.61 9.64
CA GLU A 62 10.85 -4.40 9.86
C GLU A 62 11.14 -3.97 11.31
N ASN A 63 10.35 -3.05 11.88
CA ASN A 63 10.50 -2.63 13.27
C ASN A 63 10.22 -3.77 14.26
N ARG A 64 9.22 -4.62 13.99
CA ARG A 64 8.95 -5.81 14.83
C ARG A 64 10.09 -6.81 14.76
N GLU A 65 10.67 -7.03 13.58
CA GLU A 65 11.83 -7.91 13.42
C GLU A 65 13.06 -7.36 14.14
N LEU A 66 13.33 -6.06 14.02
CA LEU A 66 14.41 -5.39 14.74
C LEU A 66 14.23 -5.48 16.27
N GLN A 67 13.01 -5.30 16.77
CA GLN A 67 12.71 -5.49 18.20
C GLN A 67 13.01 -6.92 18.64
N LYS A 68 12.55 -7.93 17.88
CA LYS A 68 12.85 -9.34 18.18
C LYS A 68 14.35 -9.61 18.19
N LEU A 69 15.11 -9.03 17.26
CA LEU A 69 16.56 -9.20 17.16
C LEU A 69 17.28 -8.64 18.40
N ASN A 70 16.85 -7.47 18.86
CA ASN A 70 17.42 -6.77 20.03
C ASN A 70 16.96 -7.33 21.39
N GLU A 71 16.02 -8.30 21.42
CA GLU A 71 15.62 -8.95 22.67
C GLU A 71 16.78 -9.68 23.34
N THR A 72 16.87 -9.50 24.66
CA THR A 72 17.86 -10.20 25.46
C THR A 72 17.51 -11.68 25.64
N PRO A 73 18.51 -12.56 25.88
CA PRO A 73 18.25 -13.97 26.18
C PRO A 73 17.30 -14.18 27.36
N ALA A 74 17.35 -13.30 28.37
CA ALA A 74 16.48 -13.36 29.55
C ALA A 74 15.00 -13.05 29.21
N GLU A 75 14.75 -12.05 28.38
CA GLU A 75 13.39 -11.71 27.90
C GLU A 75 12.83 -12.82 27.01
N ARG A 76 13.64 -13.37 26.10
CA ARG A 76 13.24 -14.53 25.28
C ARG A 76 12.91 -15.74 26.15
N ALA A 77 13.71 -16.04 27.17
CA ALA A 77 13.45 -17.12 28.11
C ALA A 77 12.16 -16.90 28.92
N ALA A 78 11.90 -15.66 29.37
CA ALA A 78 10.67 -15.30 30.07
C ALA A 78 9.43 -15.45 29.18
N LYS A 79 9.49 -15.03 27.90
CA LYS A 79 8.40 -15.20 26.93
C LYS A 79 8.09 -16.67 26.65
N ARG A 80 9.12 -17.53 26.54
CA ARG A 80 8.95 -18.98 26.36
C ARG A 80 8.28 -19.64 27.56
N ARG A 81 8.68 -19.29 28.78
CA ARG A 81 8.06 -19.83 30.01
C ARG A 81 6.57 -19.52 30.08
N LYS A 82 6.17 -18.29 29.75
CA LYS A 82 4.74 -17.91 29.70
C LYS A 82 3.96 -18.73 28.66
N LEU A 83 4.54 -18.92 27.47
CA LEU A 83 3.95 -19.74 26.42
C LEU A 83 3.74 -21.20 26.85
N ASP A 84 4.71 -21.80 27.54
CA ASP A 84 4.58 -23.17 28.07
C ASP A 84 3.49 -23.26 29.15
N GLU A 85 3.37 -22.25 30.03
CA GLU A 85 2.30 -22.17 31.03
C GLU A 85 0.91 -22.08 30.39
N ASP A 86 0.72 -21.19 29.42
CA ASP A 86 -0.56 -21.02 28.71
C ASP A 86 -0.97 -22.31 27.98
N VAL A 87 -0.01 -23.02 27.38
CA VAL A 87 -0.26 -24.31 26.70
C VAL A 87 -0.69 -25.38 27.69
N GLU A 88 -0.06 -25.46 28.86
CA GLU A 88 -0.45 -26.41 29.91
C GLU A 88 -1.81 -26.06 30.52
N GLU A 89 -2.15 -24.78 30.68
CA GLU A 89 -3.48 -24.36 31.11
C GLU A 89 -4.55 -24.75 30.09
N LEU A 90 -4.29 -24.58 28.79
CA LEU A 90 -5.22 -24.98 27.74
C LEU A 90 -5.52 -26.48 27.76
N LYS A 91 -4.48 -27.30 27.97
CA LYS A 91 -4.62 -28.77 28.06
C LYS A 91 -5.44 -29.21 29.26
N ARG A 92 -5.46 -28.44 30.35
CA ARG A 92 -6.27 -28.75 31.55
C ARG A 92 -7.76 -28.47 31.34
N HIS A 93 -8.11 -27.63 30.37
CA HIS A 93 -9.48 -27.23 30.06
C HIS A 93 -10.07 -27.96 28.84
N LEU A 94 -9.34 -28.94 28.28
CA LEU A 94 -9.76 -29.86 27.22
C LEU A 94 -10.01 -31.26 27.80
#